data_AF-A0A497L5W6-F1
#
_entry.id   AF-A0A497L5W6-F1
#
_cell.length_a   1.000
_cell.length_b   1.000
_cell.length_c   1.000
_cell.angle_alpha   90.00
_cell.angle_beta   90.00
_cell.angle_gamma   90.00
#
_symmetry.space_group_name_H-M   'P 1'
#
loop_
_entity.id
_entity.type
_entity.pdbx_description
1 polymer ?
#
loop_
_entity_poly.entity_id
_entity_poly.type
_entity_poly.pdbx_seq_one_letter_code
_entity_poly.pdbx_strand_id
1 'polypeptide(L)'
;MSMASPEAELRIAGSSLRISELEVRLRANDVGRLRASTPFGDGSSFSLGDDVEAYVGGSLIFRGRLSGKRELVQGPDRTLVLEALD
;
A
#
# COMPACT_ATOMS: atom_id res chain seq x y z
N MET A 1 -3.34 -25.62 -14.58
CA MET A 1 -3.22 -24.19 -14.90
C MET A 1 -3.18 -23.44 -13.58
N SER A 2 -2.03 -22.87 -13.21
CA SER A 2 -1.93 -22.05 -12.00
C SER A 2 -2.73 -20.78 -12.24
N MET A 3 -3.82 -20.55 -11.52
CA MET A 3 -4.42 -19.22 -11.47
C MET A 3 -3.37 -18.32 -10.83
N ALA A 4 -2.72 -17.48 -11.62
CA ALA A 4 -1.95 -16.38 -11.07
C ALA A 4 -2.96 -15.54 -10.26
N SER A 5 -2.80 -15.52 -8.94
CA SER A 5 -3.56 -14.63 -8.06
C SER A 5 -3.48 -13.21 -8.65
N PRO A 6 -4.58 -12.46 -8.73
CA PRO A 6 -4.53 -11.10 -9.26
C PRO A 6 -3.47 -10.33 -8.48
N GLU A 7 -2.43 -9.89 -9.18
CA GLU A 7 -1.33 -9.15 -8.56
C GLU A 7 -1.89 -7.82 -8.03
N ALA A 8 -1.69 -7.58 -6.75
CA ALA A 8 -2.02 -6.32 -6.13
C ALA A 8 -0.88 -5.33 -6.41
N GLU A 9 -1.24 -4.11 -6.81
CA GLU A 9 -0.31 -3.02 -7.10
C GLU A 9 -0.66 -1.81 -6.23
N LEU A 10 0.36 -1.19 -5.63
CA LEU A 10 0.22 0.07 -4.92
C LEU A 10 1.00 1.15 -5.67
N ARG A 11 0.39 2.30 -5.94
CA ARG A 11 1.06 3.46 -6.53
C ARG A 11 1.07 4.60 -5.54
N ILE A 12 2.23 5.21 -5.33
CA ILE A 12 2.40 6.38 -4.46
C ILE A 12 3.19 7.44 -5.20
N ALA A 13 2.65 8.66 -5.27
CA ALA A 13 3.25 9.77 -6.04
C ALA A 13 3.64 9.36 -7.48
N GLY A 14 2.80 8.54 -8.12
CA GLY A 14 3.04 8.02 -9.48
C GLY A 14 4.06 6.88 -9.59
N SER A 15 4.68 6.44 -8.49
CA SER A 15 5.62 5.31 -8.46
C SER A 15 4.92 4.03 -8.03
N SER A 16 5.09 2.95 -8.79
CA SER A 16 4.56 1.63 -8.46
C SER A 16 5.44 0.90 -7.46
N LEU A 17 4.80 0.21 -6.51
CA LEU A 17 5.42 -0.55 -5.44
C LEU A 17 5.04 -2.03 -5.55
N ARG A 18 6.03 -2.88 -5.32
CA ARG A 18 5.78 -4.27 -4.99
C ARG A 18 5.28 -4.32 -3.54
N ILE A 19 4.20 -5.05 -3.30
CA ILE A 19 3.63 -5.21 -1.97
C ILE A 19 3.60 -6.69 -1.61
N SER A 20 3.91 -7.00 -0.35
CA SER A 20 3.78 -8.34 0.22
C SER A 20 2.39 -8.58 0.79
N GLU A 21 1.72 -7.53 1.24
CA GLU A 21 0.40 -7.58 1.83
C GLU A 21 -0.34 -6.26 1.58
N LEU A 22 -1.65 -6.35 1.33
CA LEU A 22 -2.55 -5.22 1.16
C LEU A 22 -3.88 -5.51 1.86
N GLU A 23 -4.30 -4.58 2.72
CA GLU A 23 -5.59 -4.58 3.38
C GLU A 23 -6.29 -3.25 3.09
N VAL A 24 -7.52 -3.32 2.59
CA VAL A 24 -8.40 -2.16 2.39
C VAL A 24 -9.66 -2.34 3.22
N ARG A 25 -9.96 -1.37 4.08
CA ARG A 25 -11.18 -1.31 4.88
C ARG A 25 -12.01 -0.11 4.44
N LEU A 26 -13.11 -0.37 3.75
CA LEU A 26 -14.06 0.65 3.34
C LEU A 26 -15.19 0.76 4.37
N ARG A 27 -15.61 2.00 4.69
CA ARG A 27 -16.71 2.27 5.60
C ARG A 27 -17.68 3.24 4.93
N ALA A 28 -18.97 2.97 5.02
CA ALA A 28 -19.99 3.78 4.32
C ALA A 28 -20.17 5.20 4.91
N ASN A 29 -19.82 5.39 6.19
CA ASN A 29 -20.07 6.63 6.94
C ASN A 29 -18.81 7.15 7.66
N ASP A 30 -17.63 6.68 7.25
CA ASP A 30 -16.36 6.95 7.92
C ASP A 30 -15.22 6.84 6.90
N VAL A 31 -14.03 7.27 7.28
CA VAL A 31 -12.85 7.28 6.42
C VAL A 31 -12.41 5.84 6.11
N GLY A 32 -12.32 5.52 4.83
CA GLY A 32 -11.72 4.30 4.32
C GLY A 32 -10.23 4.29 4.61
N ARG A 33 -9.72 3.12 4.98
CA ARG A 33 -8.31 2.95 5.35
C ARG A 33 -7.67 1.89 4.49
N LEU A 34 -6.50 2.22 3.97
CA LEU A 34 -5.59 1.27 3.36
C LEU A 34 -4.39 1.03 4.28
N ARG A 35 -3.97 -0.22 4.37
CA ARG A 35 -2.69 -0.62 4.96
C ARG A 35 -1.96 -1.56 4.01
N ALA A 36 -0.70 -1.28 3.75
CA ALA A 36 0.14 -2.11 2.91
C ALA A 36 1.51 -2.37 3.56
N SER A 37 2.10 -3.51 3.22
CA SER A 37 3.45 -3.89 3.63
C SER A 37 4.31 -4.11 2.39
N THR A 38 5.54 -3.59 2.40
CA THR A 38 6.53 -3.77 1.33
C THR A 38 7.91 -4.06 1.92
N PRO A 39 8.76 -4.85 1.25
CA PRO A 39 10.18 -4.91 1.59
C PRO A 39 10.80 -3.52 1.67
N PHE A 40 11.66 -3.30 2.65
CA PHE A 40 12.35 -2.03 2.83
C PHE A 40 13.34 -1.79 1.69
N GLY A 41 13.26 -0.64 1.03
CA GLY A 41 14.06 -0.28 -0.14
C GLY A 41 13.20 0.30 -1.28
N ASP A 42 11.98 -0.21 -1.43
CA ASP A 42 11.09 0.20 -2.51
C ASP A 42 10.34 1.52 -2.23
N GLY A 43 10.31 1.98 -0.96
CA GLY A 43 9.49 3.12 -0.53
C GLY A 43 10.13 4.16 0.36
N SER A 44 11.46 4.30 0.33
CA SER A 44 12.18 5.24 1.19
C SER A 44 11.88 6.71 0.89
N SER A 45 11.46 7.06 -0.34
CA SER A 45 11.25 8.45 -0.80
C SER A 45 9.85 9.04 -0.58
N PHE A 46 8.84 8.24 -0.19
CA PHE A 46 7.47 8.76 -0.03
C PHE A 46 7.31 9.64 1.21
N SER A 47 6.51 10.69 1.03
CA SER A 47 6.18 11.71 2.01
C SER A 47 4.73 11.57 2.48
N LEU A 48 4.48 11.94 3.74
CA LEU A 48 3.11 12.03 4.23
C LEU A 48 2.34 13.05 3.40
N GLY A 49 1.10 12.69 3.07
CA GLY A 49 0.26 13.46 2.17
C GLY A 49 0.49 13.15 0.70
N ASP A 50 1.37 12.24 0.28
CA ASP A 50 1.44 11.82 -1.12
C ASP A 50 0.14 11.11 -1.56
N ASP A 51 -0.23 11.25 -2.83
CA ASP A 51 -1.37 10.53 -3.40
C ASP A 51 -1.08 9.03 -3.45
N VAL A 52 -2.07 8.22 -3.04
CA VAL A 52 -2.01 6.76 -2.99
C VAL A 52 -3.14 6.16 -3.80
N GLU A 53 -2.82 5.20 -4.64
CA GLU A 53 -3.79 4.39 -5.39
C GLU A 53 -3.47 2.91 -5.22
N ALA A 54 -4.49 2.08 -5.01
CA ALA A 54 -4.32 0.63 -4.96
C ALA A 54 -5.17 -0.07 -6.00
N TYR A 55 -4.56 -1.04 -6.66
CA TYR A 55 -5.15 -1.80 -7.75
C TYR A 55 -5.09 -3.30 -7.44
N VAL A 56 -6.13 -4.04 -7.81
CA VAL A 56 -6.14 -5.51 -7.80
C VAL A 56 -6.64 -5.98 -9.15
N GLY A 57 -5.84 -6.77 -9.87
CA GLY A 57 -6.18 -7.23 -11.22
C GLY A 57 -6.45 -6.07 -12.19
N GLY A 58 -5.69 -4.97 -12.06
CA GLY A 58 -5.83 -3.76 -12.87
C GLY A 58 -7.01 -2.85 -12.53
N SER A 59 -7.88 -3.23 -11.59
CA SER A 59 -9.00 -2.40 -11.15
C SER A 59 -8.61 -1.55 -9.94
N LEU A 60 -8.89 -0.24 -9.98
CA LEU A 60 -8.70 0.65 -8.84
C LEU A 60 -9.67 0.29 -7.72
N ILE A 61 -9.15 -0.04 -6.53
CA ILE A 61 -9.95 -0.42 -5.36
C ILE A 61 -9.88 0.59 -4.21
N PHE A 62 -8.89 1.49 -4.22
CA PHE A 62 -8.70 2.52 -3.21
C PHE A 62 -7.94 3.72 -3.80
N ARG A 63 -8.35 4.93 -3.43
CA ARG A 63 -7.61 6.17 -3.70
C ARG A 63 -7.65 7.02 -2.44
N GLY A 64 -6.52 7.56 -2.02
CA GLY A 64 -6.41 8.37 -0.82
C GLY A 64 -5.06 9.07 -0.70
N ARG A 65 -4.71 9.46 0.52
CA ARG A 65 -3.47 10.16 0.85
C ARG A 65 -2.67 9.38 1.89
N LEU A 66 -1.35 9.32 1.72
CA LEU A 66 -0.47 8.65 2.67
C LEU A 66 -0.56 9.35 4.04
N SER A 67 -0.98 8.62 5.07
CA SER A 67 -1.18 9.15 6.42
C SER A 67 -0.16 8.59 7.41
N GLY A 68 0.47 7.46 7.10
CA GLY A 68 1.41 6.80 7.98
C GLY A 68 2.48 6.03 7.23
N LYS A 69 3.71 6.09 7.77
CA LYS A 69 4.86 5.33 7.31
C LYS A 69 5.63 4.84 8.52
N ARG A 70 5.74 3.53 8.68
CA ARG A 70 6.44 2.91 9.81
C ARG A 70 7.36 1.81 9.31
N GLU A 71 8.61 1.90 9.71
CA GLU A 71 9.56 0.80 9.52
C GLU A 71 9.40 -0.24 10.64
N LEU A 72 9.35 -1.50 10.26
CA LEU A 72 9.40 -2.64 11.16
C LEU A 72 10.70 -3.42 10.88
N VAL A 73 11.49 -3.63 11.92
CA VAL A 73 12.74 -4.39 11.86
C VAL A 73 12.57 -5.65 12.71
N GLN A 74 12.69 -6.82 12.10
CA GLN A 74 12.64 -8.12 12.77
C GLN A 74 13.84 -8.95 12.34
N GLY A 75 14.90 -8.93 13.16
CA GLY A 75 16.16 -9.59 12.80
C GLY A 75 16.78 -8.96 11.55
N PRO A 76 17.14 -9.75 10.51
CA PRO A 76 17.67 -9.21 9.25
C PRO A 76 16.58 -8.60 8.36
N ASP A 77 15.31 -8.87 8.64
CA ASP A 77 14.21 -8.46 7.77
C ASP A 77 13.74 -7.06 8.12
N ARG A 78 13.61 -6.22 7.09
CA ARG A 78 13.09 -4.86 7.18
C ARG A 78 11.86 -4.74 6.30
N THR A 79 10.75 -4.38 6.92
CA THR A 79 9.46 -4.18 6.25
C THR A 79 9.02 -2.74 6.44
N LEU A 80 8.60 -2.09 5.36
CA LEU A 80 7.95 -0.79 5.42
C LEU A 80 6.43 -1.00 5.44
N VAL A 81 5.78 -0.48 6.47
CA VAL A 81 4.32 -0.45 6.59
C VAL A 81 3.84 0.95 6.22
N LEU A 82 2.90 0.99 5.27
CA LEU A 82 2.31 2.20 4.73
C LEU A 82 0.82 2.21 5.06
N GLU A 83 0.31 3.39 5.42
CA GLU A 83 -1.09 3.60 5.74
C GLU A 83 -1.61 4.81 4.97
N ALA A 84 -2.81 4.71 4.42
CA ALA A 84 -3.47 5.78 3.69
C ALA A 84 -4.95 5.89 4.06
N LEU A 85 -5.49 7.10 3.91
CA LEU A 85 -6.86 7.47 4.21
C LEU A 85 -7.51 8.09 2.97
N ASP A 86 -8.79 7.78 2.71
CA ASP A 86 -9.57 8.34 1.59
C ASP A 86 -10.22 9.71 1.89
#